data_AF-A0A7C3W6Q1-F1
#
_entry.id   AF-A0A7C3W6Q1-F1
#
_cell.length_a   1.000
_cell.length_b   1.000
_cell.length_c   1.000
_cell.angle_alpha   90.00
_cell.angle_beta   90.00
_cell.angle_gamma   90.00
#
_symmetry.space_group_name_H-M   'P 1'
#
loop_
_entity.id
_entity.type
_entity.pdbx_description
1 polymer ?
#
loop_
_entity_poly.entity_id
_entity_poly.type
_entity_poly.pdbx_seq_one_letter_code
_entity_poly.pdbx_strand_id
1 'polypeptide(L)'
;MRVGYLRPEGGNTLVMTLVIGTILGTLLLAYLSLVDNQDLGIRRSEAWNHAIAVAEAGIEEALTHTWYHQYALGTNNWELTNNAYWKARALSPTAYFVVAISNVQPPVIYSQGFVRIPRSPDYLPSRTVRVTVGPNTLFKKGMVAKGAIDLSGNNIKTDSFDSADPAYSTNGKYDAAKAKDNGDVATDSAMIDTLNVWNANIYGHVATGPGGNVVIGPNGAVGSKAWQDAGNKGIQDGWFADDMNVTFFDIPVPYTTGLTPTSGRVGGTNYNYVLATGNYLMDELELKGQAAMCVAGSAVLYVTGDISLAGNAVIYIAPGASLTLYAGGASTSLSGNGMVNANTSATNFSYYGLPSNTSISLSGNASFTGV
;
A
#
# COMPACT_ATOMS: atom_id res chain seq x y z
N MET A 1 27.38 -74.28 81.56
CA MET A 1 26.09 -73.62 81.24
C MET A 1 26.41 -72.40 80.38
N ARG A 2 26.08 -72.42 79.08
CA ARG A 2 26.38 -71.33 78.14
C ARG A 2 25.22 -70.33 78.14
N VAL A 3 25.51 -69.05 78.35
CA VAL A 3 24.56 -67.93 78.28
C VAL A 3 24.52 -67.42 76.83
N GLY A 4 23.34 -67.47 76.21
CA GLY A 4 23.09 -66.96 74.86
C GLY A 4 22.52 -65.54 74.89
N TYR A 5 23.14 -64.62 74.15
CA TYR A 5 22.66 -63.26 73.94
C TYR A 5 21.65 -63.23 72.77
N LEU A 6 20.41 -62.81 73.02
CA LEU A 6 19.42 -62.49 71.97
C LEU A 6 19.57 -61.01 71.58
N ARG A 7 19.82 -60.75 70.28
CA ARG A 7 19.99 -59.39 69.74
C ARG A 7 18.63 -58.73 69.39
N PRO A 8 18.46 -57.42 69.58
CA PRO A 8 17.22 -56.71 69.25
C PRO A 8 17.21 -56.22 67.79
N GLU A 9 16.73 -57.04 66.85
CA GLU A 9 16.74 -56.72 65.41
C GLU A 9 15.41 -56.14 64.87
N GLY A 10 14.32 -56.18 65.65
CA GLY A 10 12.97 -55.78 65.20
C GLY A 10 12.66 -54.26 65.26
N GLY A 11 13.18 -53.53 66.26
CA GLY A 11 12.91 -52.09 66.43
C GLY A 11 13.63 -51.21 65.40
N ASN A 12 14.82 -51.62 64.98
CA ASN A 12 15.62 -50.90 63.98
C ASN A 12 14.96 -50.94 62.59
N THR A 13 14.37 -52.08 62.22
CA THR A 13 13.68 -52.26 60.93
C THR A 13 12.43 -51.38 60.81
N LEU A 14 11.65 -51.20 61.89
CA LEU A 14 10.47 -50.34 61.90
C LEU A 14 10.83 -48.85 61.79
N VAL A 15 11.88 -48.41 62.47
CA VAL A 15 12.35 -47.02 62.38
C VAL A 15 12.88 -46.73 60.98
N MET A 16 13.62 -47.66 60.38
CA MET A 16 14.12 -47.52 59.01
C MET A 16 12.99 -47.42 57.98
N THR A 17 11.94 -48.25 58.09
CA THR A 17 10.79 -48.16 57.15
C THR A 17 10.00 -46.87 57.31
N LEU A 18 9.86 -46.34 58.53
CA LEU A 18 9.20 -45.07 58.79
C LEU A 18 10.00 -43.86 58.26
N VAL A 19 11.33 -43.88 58.42
CA VAL A 19 12.22 -42.84 57.87
C VAL A 19 12.20 -42.88 56.34
N ILE A 20 12.28 -44.06 55.73
CA ILE A 20 12.19 -44.20 54.26
C ILE A 20 10.81 -43.74 53.78
N GLY A 21 9.73 -44.12 54.48
CA GLY A 21 8.37 -43.72 54.12
C GLY A 21 8.13 -42.21 54.20
N THR A 22 8.68 -41.54 55.21
CA THR A 22 8.60 -40.07 55.34
C THR A 22 9.43 -39.34 54.28
N ILE A 23 10.62 -39.85 53.95
CA ILE A 23 11.44 -39.32 52.84
C ILE A 23 10.70 -39.48 51.50
N LEU A 24 10.15 -40.66 51.21
CA LEU A 24 9.38 -40.89 49.98
C LEU A 24 8.11 -40.03 49.92
N GLY A 25 7.40 -39.86 51.04
CA GLY A 25 6.21 -39.02 51.12
C GLY A 25 6.51 -37.54 50.87
N THR A 26 7.58 -37.01 51.46
CA THR A 26 8.02 -35.63 51.24
C THR A 26 8.50 -35.39 49.80
N LEU A 27 9.24 -36.34 49.22
CA LEU A 27 9.65 -36.30 47.81
C LEU A 27 8.46 -36.31 46.86
N LEU A 28 7.44 -37.14 47.11
CA LEU A 28 6.24 -37.21 46.29
C LEU A 28 5.46 -35.88 46.34
N LEU A 29 5.29 -35.29 47.52
CA LEU A 29 4.63 -33.99 47.69
C LEU A 29 5.40 -32.87 46.97
N ALA A 30 6.72 -32.86 47.08
CA ALA A 30 7.56 -31.89 46.37
C ALA A 30 7.44 -32.05 44.85
N TYR A 31 7.41 -33.30 44.35
CA TYR A 31 7.26 -33.58 42.93
C TYR A 31 5.88 -33.19 42.39
N LEU A 32 4.80 -33.49 43.13
CA LEU A 32 3.45 -33.07 42.75
C LEU A 32 3.34 -31.54 42.69
N SER A 33 3.93 -30.83 43.65
CA SER A 33 3.98 -29.36 43.63
C SER A 33 4.76 -28.82 42.43
N LEU A 34 5.86 -29.48 42.05
CA LEU A 34 6.64 -29.10 40.87
C LEU A 34 5.83 -29.30 39.58
N VAL A 35 5.17 -30.44 39.42
CA VAL A 35 4.33 -30.74 38.24
C VAL A 35 3.18 -29.74 38.13
N ASP A 36 2.55 -29.37 39.25
CA ASP A 36 1.48 -28.39 39.29
C ASP A 36 1.92 -27.00 38.80
N ASN A 37 3.11 -26.56 39.26
CA ASN A 37 3.72 -25.31 38.80
C ASN A 37 4.13 -25.36 37.32
N GLN A 38 4.59 -26.51 36.84
CA GLN A 38 4.94 -26.72 35.43
C GLN A 38 3.71 -26.67 34.52
N ASP A 39 2.62 -27.38 34.85
CA ASP A 39 1.36 -27.34 34.08
C ASP A 39 0.82 -25.90 34.02
N LEU A 40 0.85 -25.18 35.15
CA LEU A 40 0.42 -23.79 35.20
C LEU A 40 1.32 -22.87 34.34
N GLY A 41 2.64 -23.11 34.31
CA GLY A 41 3.58 -22.41 33.44
C GLY A 41 3.30 -22.65 31.95
N ILE A 42 3.04 -23.90 31.57
CA ILE A 42 2.71 -24.28 30.19
C ILE A 42 1.41 -23.61 29.74
N ARG A 43 0.35 -23.69 30.55
CA ARG A 43 -0.95 -23.08 30.22
C ARG A 43 -0.87 -21.55 30.13
N ARG A 44 -0.04 -20.91 30.96
CA ARG A 44 0.23 -19.47 30.85
C ARG A 44 0.87 -19.12 29.52
N SER A 45 1.87 -19.89 29.10
CA SER A 45 2.55 -19.70 27.82
C SER A 45 1.59 -19.91 26.65
N GLU A 46 0.77 -20.96 26.68
CA GLU A 46 -0.25 -21.24 25.67
C GLU A 46 -1.29 -20.11 25.58
N ALA A 47 -1.85 -19.67 26.71
CA ALA A 47 -2.82 -18.58 26.75
C ALA A 47 -2.23 -17.25 26.27
N TRP A 48 -0.97 -16.98 26.59
CA TRP A 48 -0.25 -15.79 26.11
C TRP A 48 -0.06 -15.80 24.59
N ASN A 49 0.31 -16.95 24.02
CA ASN A 49 0.43 -17.13 22.58
C ASN A 49 -0.95 -17.08 21.90
N HIS A 50 -1.99 -17.62 22.50
CA HIS A 50 -3.35 -17.56 21.94
C HIS A 50 -3.93 -16.13 21.97
N ALA A 51 -3.61 -15.33 22.98
CA ALA A 51 -4.13 -13.97 23.11
C ALA A 51 -3.74 -13.04 21.93
N ILE A 52 -2.64 -13.32 21.21
CA ILE A 52 -2.30 -12.54 20.00
C ILE A 52 -3.30 -12.80 18.86
N ALA A 53 -3.65 -14.07 18.61
CA ALA A 53 -4.61 -14.44 17.56
C ALA A 53 -6.01 -13.87 17.86
N VAL A 54 -6.39 -13.83 19.15
CA VAL A 54 -7.63 -13.19 19.59
C VAL A 54 -7.60 -11.68 19.36
N ALA A 55 -6.46 -11.03 19.59
CA ALA A 55 -6.28 -9.60 19.29
C ALA A 55 -6.36 -9.35 17.78
N GLU A 56 -5.73 -10.17 16.96
CA GLU A 56 -5.77 -10.10 15.48
C GLU A 56 -7.21 -10.20 14.95
N ALA A 57 -8.03 -11.11 15.48
CA ALA A 57 -9.44 -11.21 15.13
C ALA A 57 -10.20 -9.88 15.38
N GLY A 58 -9.89 -9.18 16.48
CA GLY A 58 -10.46 -7.87 16.75
C GLY A 58 -9.97 -6.79 15.78
N ILE A 59 -8.71 -6.82 15.36
CA ILE A 59 -8.17 -5.91 14.34
C ILE A 59 -8.89 -6.11 13.02
N GLU A 60 -9.04 -7.35 12.56
CA GLU A 60 -9.70 -7.67 11.29
C GLU A 60 -11.16 -7.18 11.27
N GLU A 61 -11.87 -7.33 12.40
CA GLU A 61 -13.23 -6.79 12.53
C GLU A 61 -13.26 -5.25 12.46
N ALA A 62 -12.30 -4.58 13.10
CA ALA A 62 -12.19 -3.13 13.07
C ALA A 62 -11.79 -2.58 11.69
N LEU A 63 -10.85 -3.23 11.01
CA LEU A 63 -10.42 -2.88 9.65
C LEU A 63 -11.59 -3.05 8.67
N THR A 64 -12.30 -4.17 8.76
CA THR A 64 -13.47 -4.44 7.94
C THR A 64 -14.57 -3.41 8.18
N HIS A 65 -14.86 -3.08 9.44
CA HIS A 65 -15.86 -2.07 9.78
C HIS A 65 -15.46 -0.68 9.27
N THR A 66 -14.19 -0.30 9.43
CA THR A 66 -13.67 0.98 8.94
C THR A 66 -13.76 1.08 7.41
N TRP A 67 -13.56 -0.03 6.69
CA TRP A 67 -13.67 -0.08 5.24
C TRP A 67 -15.11 0.07 4.74
N TYR A 68 -16.06 -0.70 5.29
CA TYR A 68 -17.45 -0.70 4.82
C TYR A 68 -18.30 0.46 5.39
N HIS A 69 -17.94 0.99 6.57
CA HIS A 69 -18.72 1.99 7.30
C HIS A 69 -17.91 3.24 7.65
N GLN A 70 -17.07 3.70 6.72
CA GLN A 70 -16.15 4.84 6.88
C GLN A 70 -16.80 6.11 7.48
N TYR A 71 -18.07 6.39 7.16
CA TYR A 71 -18.80 7.57 7.62
C TYR A 71 -19.82 7.29 8.74
N ALA A 72 -19.91 6.04 9.19
CA ALA A 72 -20.94 5.58 10.12
C ALA A 72 -20.37 4.56 11.12
N LEU A 73 -19.24 4.90 11.76
CA LEU A 73 -18.53 4.01 12.67
C LEU A 73 -19.33 3.57 13.91
N GLY A 74 -20.41 4.27 14.27
CA GLY A 74 -21.31 3.89 15.37
C GLY A 74 -22.39 2.85 15.00
N THR A 75 -22.28 2.20 13.84
CA THR A 75 -23.20 1.12 13.41
C THR A 75 -22.66 -0.26 13.81
N ASN A 76 -23.40 -1.36 13.58
CA ASN A 76 -22.96 -2.73 13.86
C ASN A 76 -22.52 -3.01 15.31
N ASN A 77 -23.24 -2.43 16.29
CA ASN A 77 -22.96 -2.54 17.73
C ASN A 77 -21.58 -1.99 18.13
N TRP A 78 -21.11 -0.96 17.42
CA TRP A 78 -19.99 -0.14 17.85
C TRP A 78 -20.50 1.05 18.64
N GLU A 79 -19.94 1.26 19.81
CA GLU A 79 -20.38 2.31 20.73
C GLU A 79 -19.32 3.40 20.85
N LEU A 80 -19.71 4.67 20.84
CA LEU A 80 -18.77 5.77 21.00
C LEU A 80 -18.55 6.04 22.50
N THR A 81 -17.31 5.94 22.96
CA THR A 81 -16.93 6.27 24.34
C THR A 81 -15.54 6.89 24.35
N ASN A 82 -15.34 7.99 25.10
CA ASN A 82 -14.05 8.69 25.20
C ASN A 82 -13.39 9.00 23.83
N ASN A 83 -14.19 9.46 22.87
CA ASN A 83 -13.75 9.77 21.50
C ASN A 83 -13.14 8.58 20.73
N ALA A 84 -13.54 7.34 21.06
CA ALA A 84 -13.23 6.15 20.29
C ALA A 84 -14.47 5.27 20.15
N TYR A 85 -14.67 4.68 18.98
CA TYR A 85 -15.70 3.67 18.75
C TYR A 85 -15.18 2.34 19.24
N TRP A 86 -15.86 1.70 20.19
CA TRP A 86 -15.44 0.44 20.77
C TRP A 86 -16.41 -0.69 20.45
N LYS A 87 -15.88 -1.90 20.46
CA LYS A 87 -16.64 -3.14 20.36
C LYS A 87 -15.94 -4.25 21.14
N ALA A 88 -16.74 -5.12 21.75
CA ALA A 88 -16.24 -6.33 22.38
C ALA A 88 -16.97 -7.56 21.82
N ARG A 89 -16.25 -8.67 21.66
CA ARG A 89 -16.83 -9.92 21.20
C ARG A 89 -16.10 -11.12 21.81
N ALA A 90 -16.87 -12.08 22.30
CA ALA A 90 -16.36 -13.38 22.69
C ALA A 90 -16.20 -14.28 21.46
N LEU A 91 -15.01 -14.86 21.29
CA LEU A 91 -14.73 -15.88 20.27
C LEU A 91 -14.99 -17.29 20.82
N SER A 92 -14.82 -17.46 22.13
CA SER A 92 -15.11 -18.68 22.86
C SER A 92 -15.47 -18.35 24.32
N PRO A 93 -15.93 -19.33 25.12
CA PRO A 93 -16.16 -19.10 26.55
C PRO A 93 -14.91 -18.65 27.33
N THR A 94 -13.71 -18.89 26.78
CA THR A 94 -12.44 -18.58 27.43
C THR A 94 -11.67 -17.47 26.72
N ALA A 95 -12.15 -16.94 25.59
CA ALA A 95 -11.43 -15.94 24.80
C ALA A 95 -12.36 -14.85 24.24
N TYR A 96 -11.98 -13.60 24.41
CA TYR A 96 -12.69 -12.45 23.87
C TYR A 96 -11.71 -11.33 23.52
N PHE A 97 -12.11 -10.43 22.62
CA PHE A 97 -11.36 -9.21 22.36
C PHE A 97 -12.19 -7.96 22.70
N VAL A 98 -11.47 -6.87 22.94
CA VAL A 98 -12.00 -5.51 22.96
C VAL A 98 -11.20 -4.71 21.95
N VAL A 99 -11.89 -4.07 21.02
CA VAL A 99 -11.28 -3.26 19.97
C VAL A 99 -11.86 -1.86 19.97
N ALA A 100 -11.00 -0.87 19.69
CA ALA A 100 -11.37 0.53 19.64
C ALA A 100 -10.78 1.20 18.38
N ILE A 101 -11.58 2.02 17.70
CA ILE A 101 -11.18 2.88 16.58
C ILE A 101 -11.23 4.32 17.09
N SER A 102 -10.10 5.01 17.11
CA SER A 102 -10.06 6.42 17.52
C SER A 102 -10.82 7.30 16.53
N ASN A 103 -11.60 8.26 17.03
CA ASN A 103 -12.30 9.24 16.20
C ASN A 103 -11.38 10.45 15.89
N VAL A 104 -10.23 10.17 15.26
CA VAL A 104 -9.27 11.16 14.74
C VAL A 104 -8.82 10.72 13.34
N GLN A 105 -8.30 11.64 12.53
CA GLN A 105 -7.81 11.35 11.18
C GLN A 105 -6.29 11.57 11.11
N PRO A 106 -5.49 10.57 10.70
CA PRO A 106 -5.85 9.18 10.40
C PRO A 106 -6.27 8.39 11.66
N PRO A 107 -7.24 7.46 11.55
CA PRO A 107 -7.70 6.68 12.69
C PRO A 107 -6.65 5.66 13.13
N VAL A 108 -6.58 5.45 14.44
CA VAL A 108 -5.74 4.48 15.12
C VAL A 108 -6.65 3.43 15.74
N ILE A 109 -6.38 2.17 15.43
CA ILE A 109 -7.08 1.00 15.96
C ILE A 109 -6.26 0.40 17.08
N TYR A 110 -6.89 0.13 18.22
CA TYR A 110 -6.35 -0.63 19.33
C TYR A 110 -7.18 -1.89 19.53
N SER A 111 -6.57 -3.07 19.40
CA SER A 111 -7.24 -4.34 19.67
C SER A 111 -6.52 -5.07 20.79
N GLN A 112 -7.26 -5.45 21.83
CA GLN A 112 -6.76 -6.21 22.95
C GLN A 112 -7.48 -7.56 23.02
N GLY A 113 -6.70 -8.65 22.90
CA GLY A 113 -7.19 -10.01 23.03
C GLY A 113 -6.95 -10.54 24.45
N PHE A 114 -7.95 -11.18 25.04
CA PHE A 114 -7.92 -11.78 26.37
C PHE A 114 -8.18 -13.27 26.28
N VAL A 115 -7.38 -14.08 26.99
CA VAL A 115 -7.57 -15.54 27.08
C VAL A 115 -7.51 -15.96 28.54
N ARG A 116 -8.53 -16.70 29.01
CA ARG A 116 -8.64 -17.17 30.38
C ARG A 116 -7.90 -18.49 30.56
N ILE A 117 -7.16 -18.62 31.67
CA ILE A 117 -6.52 -19.88 32.05
C ILE A 117 -7.52 -20.72 32.87
N PRO A 118 -7.83 -21.98 32.49
CA PRO A 118 -8.85 -22.79 33.17
C PRO A 118 -8.63 -22.97 34.68
N ARG A 119 -7.38 -22.96 35.15
CA ARG A 119 -6.98 -23.18 36.55
C ARG A 119 -6.76 -21.91 37.37
N SER A 120 -6.85 -20.74 36.74
CA SER A 120 -6.68 -19.44 37.41
C SER A 120 -7.66 -18.46 36.79
N PRO A 121 -8.95 -18.50 37.18
CA PRO A 121 -10.01 -17.73 36.54
C PRO A 121 -9.79 -16.21 36.68
N ASP A 122 -9.03 -15.79 37.70
CA ASP A 122 -8.71 -14.37 37.94
C ASP A 122 -7.50 -13.88 37.14
N TYR A 123 -6.76 -14.79 36.51
CA TYR A 123 -5.62 -14.44 35.66
C TYR A 123 -6.00 -14.50 34.18
N LEU A 124 -6.13 -13.32 33.58
CA LEU A 124 -6.43 -13.11 32.16
C LEU A 124 -5.21 -12.48 31.45
N PRO A 125 -4.29 -13.28 30.91
CA PRO A 125 -3.26 -12.75 30.01
C PRO A 125 -3.93 -12.02 28.84
N SER A 126 -3.33 -10.89 28.46
CA SER A 126 -3.81 -10.08 27.35
C SER A 126 -2.67 -9.62 26.45
N ARG A 127 -2.96 -9.46 25.17
CA ARG A 127 -2.05 -8.88 24.18
C ARG A 127 -2.77 -7.73 23.48
N THR A 128 -2.08 -6.62 23.32
CA THR A 128 -2.63 -5.43 22.64
C THR A 128 -1.83 -5.15 21.38
N VAL A 129 -2.52 -4.91 20.28
CA VAL A 129 -1.96 -4.48 19.01
C VAL A 129 -2.51 -3.10 18.67
N ARG A 130 -1.66 -2.25 18.10
CA ARG A 130 -2.01 -0.92 17.63
C ARG A 130 -1.72 -0.83 16.14
N VAL A 131 -2.71 -0.38 15.37
CA VAL A 131 -2.60 -0.17 13.92
C VAL A 131 -2.99 1.27 13.60
N THR A 132 -2.22 1.96 12.76
CA THR A 132 -2.62 3.27 12.21
C THR A 132 -3.14 3.04 10.80
N VAL A 133 -4.35 3.50 10.50
CA VAL A 133 -5.01 3.26 9.22
C VAL A 133 -5.02 4.55 8.41
N GLY A 134 -4.61 4.48 7.15
CA GLY A 134 -4.64 5.62 6.22
C GLY A 134 -5.60 5.38 5.07
N PRO A 135 -6.09 6.45 4.40
CA PRO A 135 -6.87 6.31 3.19
C PRO A 135 -6.07 5.58 2.11
N ASN A 136 -6.72 4.61 1.46
CA ASN A 136 -6.17 3.97 0.27
C ASN A 136 -6.51 4.81 -0.96
N THR A 137 -5.77 5.90 -1.19
CA THR A 137 -5.92 6.66 -2.43
C THR A 137 -5.21 5.90 -3.56
N LEU A 138 -5.85 5.78 -4.72
CA LEU A 138 -5.24 5.12 -5.90
C LEU A 138 -3.89 5.75 -6.28
N PHE A 139 -3.73 7.05 -6.02
CA PHE A 139 -2.52 7.82 -6.29
C PHE A 139 -2.11 8.55 -5.00
N LYS A 140 -1.08 8.06 -4.30
CA LYS A 140 -0.52 8.71 -3.09
C LYS A 140 0.62 9.69 -3.39
N LYS A 141 1.17 9.61 -4.58
CA LYS A 141 2.36 10.33 -5.04
C LYS A 141 2.13 10.74 -6.50
N GLY A 142 2.88 11.73 -6.99
CA GLY A 142 2.76 12.21 -8.37
C GLY A 142 3.16 11.15 -9.41
N MET A 143 4.10 10.26 -9.05
CA MET A 143 4.50 9.12 -9.88
C MET A 143 4.90 7.95 -8.99
N VAL A 144 4.36 6.75 -9.26
CA VAL A 144 4.80 5.53 -8.59
C VAL A 144 4.92 4.38 -9.57
N ALA A 145 5.97 3.57 -9.41
CA ALA A 145 6.15 2.32 -10.14
C ALA A 145 6.46 1.15 -9.19
N LYS A 146 6.04 -0.07 -9.55
CA LYS A 146 6.54 -1.30 -8.88
C LYS A 146 8.03 -1.54 -9.19
N GLY A 147 8.43 -1.21 -10.41
CA GLY A 147 9.79 -1.38 -10.93
C GLY A 147 10.57 -0.08 -10.97
N ALA A 148 11.55 -0.01 -11.87
CA ALA A 148 12.40 1.16 -11.99
C ALA A 148 11.67 2.37 -12.58
N ILE A 149 12.06 3.57 -12.15
CA ILE A 149 11.75 4.85 -12.76
C ILE A 149 13.08 5.47 -13.20
N ASP A 150 13.18 5.80 -14.48
CA ASP A 150 14.33 6.47 -15.06
C ASP A 150 13.94 7.85 -15.62
N LEU A 151 14.54 8.90 -15.05
CA LEU A 151 14.32 10.31 -15.41
C LEU A 151 15.54 10.87 -16.17
N SER A 152 16.07 10.11 -17.14
CA SER A 152 17.25 10.47 -17.94
C SER A 152 17.02 11.56 -19.01
N GLY A 153 15.79 12.06 -19.14
CA GLY A 153 15.45 13.14 -20.07
C GLY A 153 15.97 14.53 -19.65
N ASN A 154 15.97 15.46 -20.60
CA ASN A 154 16.38 16.84 -20.35
C ASN A 154 15.23 17.64 -19.71
N ASN A 155 15.56 18.47 -18.71
CA ASN A 155 14.62 19.38 -18.04
C ASN A 155 13.39 18.69 -17.42
N ILE A 156 13.54 17.45 -16.97
CA ILE A 156 12.46 16.76 -16.25
C ILE A 156 12.18 17.50 -14.95
N LYS A 157 10.90 17.79 -14.71
CA LYS A 157 10.39 18.44 -13.51
C LYS A 157 9.12 17.73 -13.07
N THR A 158 8.98 17.52 -11.77
CA THR A 158 7.72 17.12 -11.13
C THR A 158 7.42 18.10 -10.00
N ASP A 159 6.16 18.48 -9.90
CA ASP A 159 5.61 19.36 -8.90
C ASP A 159 4.13 19.05 -8.73
N SER A 160 3.39 19.92 -8.05
CA SER A 160 1.96 19.73 -7.79
C SER A 160 1.21 21.06 -7.86
N PHE A 161 -0.10 20.98 -8.01
CA PHE A 161 -1.00 22.13 -7.95
C PHE A 161 -2.35 21.68 -7.41
N ASP A 162 -3.17 22.61 -6.92
CA ASP A 162 -4.52 22.31 -6.43
C ASP A 162 -5.54 23.02 -7.31
N SER A 163 -6.29 22.25 -8.10
CA SER A 163 -7.29 22.78 -9.03
C SER A 163 -8.50 23.42 -8.35
N ALA A 164 -8.73 23.15 -7.07
CA ALA A 164 -9.80 23.78 -6.29
C ALA A 164 -9.36 25.09 -5.62
N ASP A 165 -8.04 25.33 -5.50
CA ASP A 165 -7.48 26.51 -4.86
C ASP A 165 -6.97 27.54 -5.89
N PRO A 166 -7.58 28.74 -6.01
CA PRO A 166 -7.12 29.81 -6.91
C PRO A 166 -5.71 30.35 -6.59
N ALA A 167 -5.20 30.12 -5.38
CA ALA A 167 -3.82 30.46 -5.01
C ALA A 167 -2.81 29.49 -5.63
N TYR A 168 -3.22 28.24 -5.87
CA TYR A 168 -2.39 27.16 -6.40
C TYR A 168 -2.85 26.68 -7.78
N SER A 169 -3.71 27.44 -8.45
CA SER A 169 -4.14 27.20 -9.83
C SER A 169 -4.58 28.50 -10.50
N THR A 170 -4.68 28.49 -11.82
CA THR A 170 -5.29 29.60 -12.59
C THR A 170 -6.50 29.06 -13.33
N ASN A 171 -7.70 29.43 -12.87
CA ASN A 171 -8.97 28.87 -13.34
C ASN A 171 -9.03 27.33 -13.22
N GLY A 172 -8.49 26.77 -12.14
CA GLY A 172 -8.42 25.32 -11.91
C GLY A 172 -7.38 24.58 -12.74
N LYS A 173 -6.50 25.30 -13.45
CA LYS A 173 -5.43 24.74 -14.27
C LYS A 173 -4.06 24.94 -13.64
N TYR A 174 -3.12 24.07 -14.00
CA TYR A 174 -1.73 24.19 -13.62
C TYR A 174 -1.16 25.54 -14.07
N ASP A 175 -0.46 26.20 -13.15
CA ASP A 175 0.27 27.43 -13.36
C ASP A 175 1.65 27.29 -12.72
N ALA A 176 2.70 27.33 -13.53
CA ALA A 176 4.07 27.08 -13.07
C ALA A 176 4.52 28.07 -11.98
N ALA A 177 3.97 29.28 -11.94
CA ALA A 177 4.28 30.27 -10.90
C ALA A 177 3.60 29.95 -9.56
N LYS A 178 2.55 29.13 -9.58
CA LYS A 178 1.74 28.75 -8.42
C LYS A 178 1.92 27.29 -7.99
N ALA A 179 2.91 26.59 -8.57
CA ALA A 179 3.18 25.20 -8.25
C ALA A 179 3.68 25.00 -6.81
N LYS A 180 3.32 23.85 -6.23
CA LYS A 180 3.69 23.36 -4.90
C LYS A 180 4.67 22.20 -4.99
N ASP A 181 5.23 21.82 -3.86
CA ASP A 181 6.27 20.82 -3.67
C ASP A 181 5.77 19.44 -3.19
N ASN A 182 4.66 18.96 -3.76
CA ASN A 182 4.10 17.61 -3.52
C ASN A 182 4.15 16.73 -4.79
N GLY A 183 5.09 17.01 -5.70
CA GLY A 183 5.34 16.22 -6.90
C GLY A 183 6.14 14.95 -6.60
N ASP A 184 5.75 14.22 -5.56
CA ASP A 184 6.54 13.10 -5.04
C ASP A 184 6.68 11.97 -6.08
N VAL A 185 7.85 11.33 -6.11
CA VAL A 185 8.15 10.20 -7.03
C VAL A 185 8.63 9.03 -6.21
N ALA A 186 8.09 7.84 -6.47
CA ALA A 186 8.47 6.69 -5.66
C ALA A 186 8.48 5.36 -6.40
N THR A 187 9.24 4.40 -5.91
CA THR A 187 9.24 3.02 -6.38
C THR A 187 9.05 2.05 -5.22
N ASP A 188 8.30 0.97 -5.44
CA ASP A 188 8.15 -0.14 -4.47
C ASP A 188 9.32 -1.14 -4.57
N SER A 189 10.28 -0.91 -5.48
CA SER A 189 11.40 -1.81 -5.68
C SER A 189 12.46 -1.64 -4.58
N ALA A 190 12.93 -2.77 -4.05
CA ALA A 190 14.07 -2.86 -3.14
C ALA A 190 15.43 -2.98 -3.87
N MET A 191 15.44 -2.96 -5.20
CA MET A 191 16.70 -3.05 -5.96
C MET A 191 17.45 -1.71 -6.01
N ILE A 192 18.78 -1.79 -6.05
CA ILE A 192 19.67 -0.63 -6.27
C ILE A 192 19.41 -0.07 -7.68
N ASP A 193 19.55 1.25 -7.86
CA ASP A 193 19.38 1.98 -9.13
C ASP A 193 17.98 1.90 -9.75
N THR A 194 16.96 1.72 -8.90
CA THR A 194 15.57 1.66 -9.33
C THR A 194 14.92 3.04 -9.42
N LEU A 195 15.43 4.04 -8.71
CA LEU A 195 15.01 5.43 -8.87
C LEU A 195 16.18 6.28 -9.36
N ASN A 196 16.24 6.49 -10.67
CA ASN A 196 17.28 7.31 -11.31
C ASN A 196 16.73 8.70 -11.61
N VAL A 197 17.01 9.67 -10.74
CA VAL A 197 16.58 11.06 -10.88
C VAL A 197 17.41 11.80 -11.93
N TRP A 198 18.67 11.39 -12.15
CA TRP A 198 19.60 12.10 -13.02
C TRP A 198 19.62 13.61 -12.71
N ASN A 199 19.42 14.46 -13.73
CA ASN A 199 19.40 15.90 -13.59
C ASN A 199 17.97 16.47 -13.47
N ALA A 200 16.99 15.64 -13.12
CA ALA A 200 15.62 16.08 -12.91
C ALA A 200 15.47 16.91 -11.62
N ASN A 201 14.46 17.79 -11.62
CA ASN A 201 14.06 18.58 -10.46
C ASN A 201 12.74 18.04 -9.88
N ILE A 202 12.83 17.38 -8.72
CA ILE A 202 11.70 16.79 -8.00
C ILE A 202 11.26 17.72 -6.89
N TYR A 203 10.24 18.54 -7.12
CA TYR A 203 9.63 19.38 -6.10
C TYR A 203 8.71 18.52 -5.24
N GLY A 204 9.29 17.75 -4.33
CA GLY A 204 8.63 16.75 -3.52
C GLY A 204 9.63 15.78 -2.88
N HIS A 205 9.09 14.72 -2.31
CA HIS A 205 9.84 13.63 -1.69
C HIS A 205 10.10 12.52 -2.71
N VAL A 206 11.18 11.78 -2.48
CA VAL A 206 11.43 10.51 -3.15
C VAL A 206 11.33 9.36 -2.18
N ALA A 207 10.82 8.22 -2.64
CA ALA A 207 10.83 7.01 -1.83
C ALA A 207 11.14 5.76 -2.63
N THR A 208 11.77 4.78 -1.98
CA THR A 208 12.06 3.45 -2.54
C THR A 208 11.50 2.36 -1.64
N GLY A 209 11.45 1.13 -2.14
CA GLY A 209 11.18 -0.03 -1.29
C GLY A 209 12.30 -0.25 -0.24
N PRO A 210 12.06 -1.12 0.77
CA PRO A 210 13.00 -1.46 1.84
C PRO A 210 14.44 -1.68 1.37
N GLY A 211 15.35 -0.81 1.78
CA GLY A 211 16.78 -0.90 1.46
C GLY A 211 17.16 -0.48 0.04
N GLY A 212 16.24 0.14 -0.70
CA GLY A 212 16.51 0.75 -2.00
C GLY A 212 17.36 2.03 -1.91
N ASN A 213 17.82 2.52 -3.06
CA ASN A 213 18.61 3.75 -3.16
C ASN A 213 18.11 4.62 -4.31
N VAL A 214 18.35 5.92 -4.21
CA VAL A 214 18.08 6.92 -5.25
C VAL A 214 19.39 7.38 -5.86
N VAL A 215 19.49 7.33 -7.19
CA VAL A 215 20.63 7.90 -7.92
C VAL A 215 20.26 9.30 -8.39
N ILE A 216 21.09 10.28 -8.04
CA ILE A 216 20.93 11.67 -8.45
C ILE A 216 22.18 12.16 -9.17
N GLY A 217 21.96 12.85 -10.29
CA GLY A 217 23.01 13.47 -11.09
C GLY A 217 23.49 14.80 -10.48
N PRO A 218 24.60 15.36 -10.99
CA PRO A 218 25.22 16.55 -10.42
C PRO A 218 24.32 17.80 -10.45
N ASN A 219 23.34 17.84 -11.37
CA ASN A 219 22.39 18.96 -11.47
C ASN A 219 20.99 18.61 -10.96
N GLY A 220 20.77 17.37 -10.51
CA GLY A 220 19.49 16.93 -9.97
C GLY A 220 19.21 17.54 -8.61
N ALA A 221 17.92 17.75 -8.31
CA ALA A 221 17.48 18.26 -7.02
C ALA A 221 16.19 17.58 -6.58
N VAL A 222 16.13 17.13 -5.33
CA VAL A 222 14.92 16.63 -4.66
C VAL A 222 14.76 17.43 -3.38
N GLY A 223 13.62 18.08 -3.21
CA GLY A 223 13.46 19.02 -2.11
C GLY A 223 12.19 19.84 -2.17
N SER A 224 11.92 20.55 -1.08
CA SER A 224 10.92 21.61 -1.02
C SER A 224 11.20 22.70 -2.05
N LYS A 225 10.16 23.46 -2.41
CA LYS A 225 10.30 24.54 -3.38
C LYS A 225 11.33 25.58 -2.95
N ALA A 226 11.29 26.00 -1.69
CA ALA A 226 12.23 26.98 -1.14
C ALA A 226 13.69 26.48 -1.18
N TRP A 227 13.91 25.19 -0.93
CA TRP A 227 15.26 24.61 -0.94
C TRP A 227 15.85 24.57 -2.35
N GLN A 228 15.06 24.22 -3.35
CA GLN A 228 15.51 24.24 -4.74
C GLN A 228 15.65 25.65 -5.31
N ASP A 229 14.71 26.56 -4.99
CA ASP A 229 14.75 27.96 -5.42
C ASP A 229 15.98 28.70 -4.85
N ALA A 230 16.54 28.23 -3.73
CA ALA A 230 17.83 28.70 -3.18
C ALA A 230 19.06 28.19 -3.96
N GLY A 231 18.87 27.37 -5.00
CA GLY A 231 19.94 26.86 -5.86
C GLY A 231 20.60 25.56 -5.38
N ASN A 232 20.07 24.92 -4.36
CA ASN A 232 20.63 23.67 -3.83
C ASN A 232 20.48 22.49 -4.82
N LYS A 233 21.35 21.49 -4.67
CA LYS A 233 21.43 20.26 -5.49
C LYS A 233 21.57 19.03 -4.60
N GLY A 234 21.20 17.87 -5.12
CA GLY A 234 21.11 16.64 -4.34
C GLY A 234 19.73 16.46 -3.71
N ILE A 235 19.67 15.72 -2.61
CA ILE A 235 18.43 15.42 -1.89
C ILE A 235 18.43 16.24 -0.59
N GLN A 236 17.36 17.02 -0.35
CA GLN A 236 17.15 17.73 0.90
C GLN A 236 17.08 16.73 2.07
N ASP A 237 17.67 17.07 3.21
CA ASP A 237 17.61 16.21 4.40
C ASP A 237 16.15 15.94 4.81
N GLY A 238 15.82 14.67 5.05
CA GLY A 238 14.47 14.18 5.32
C GLY A 238 13.55 13.98 4.11
N TRP A 239 13.98 14.30 2.88
CA TRP A 239 13.14 14.23 1.66
C TRP A 239 13.28 12.90 0.91
N PHE A 240 13.96 11.92 1.52
CA PHE A 240 14.08 10.55 1.05
C PHE A 240 13.66 9.57 2.16
N ALA A 241 12.90 8.55 1.77
CA ALA A 241 12.56 7.40 2.61
C ALA A 241 12.73 6.09 1.83
N ASP A 242 13.18 5.03 2.49
CA ASP A 242 13.41 3.71 1.90
C ASP A 242 12.46 2.65 2.45
N ASP A 243 11.29 3.03 2.95
CA ASP A 243 10.33 2.15 3.61
C ASP A 243 8.99 2.05 2.86
N MET A 244 8.98 2.38 1.57
CA MET A 244 7.76 2.30 0.78
C MET A 244 7.30 0.85 0.65
N ASN A 245 6.05 0.60 1.04
CA ASN A 245 5.40 -0.70 0.86
C ASN A 245 3.96 -0.44 0.42
N VAL A 246 3.72 -0.52 -0.90
CA VAL A 246 2.39 -0.31 -1.47
C VAL A 246 2.02 -1.46 -2.41
N THR A 247 0.77 -1.89 -2.34
CA THR A 247 0.26 -2.92 -3.26
C THR A 247 -0.57 -2.25 -4.36
N PHE A 248 -0.23 -2.54 -5.62
CA PHE A 248 -1.07 -2.20 -6.77
C PHE A 248 -1.75 -3.44 -7.32
N PHE A 249 -3.08 -3.39 -7.41
CA PHE A 249 -3.88 -4.44 -8.01
C PHE A 249 -3.82 -4.40 -9.53
N ASP A 250 -3.94 -5.57 -10.12
CA ASP A 250 -3.99 -5.73 -11.57
C ASP A 250 -5.31 -5.20 -12.12
N ILE A 251 -5.24 -4.47 -13.23
CA ILE A 251 -6.42 -3.97 -13.93
C ILE A 251 -6.97 -5.08 -14.82
N PRO A 252 -8.26 -5.45 -14.69
CA PRO A 252 -8.86 -6.49 -15.53
C PRO A 252 -9.01 -5.99 -16.98
N VAL A 253 -9.08 -6.94 -17.92
CA VAL A 253 -9.41 -6.65 -19.32
C VAL A 253 -10.75 -5.90 -19.38
N PRO A 254 -10.82 -4.72 -20.04
CA PRO A 254 -12.01 -3.87 -19.98
C PRO A 254 -13.21 -4.45 -20.75
N TYR A 255 -12.94 -5.11 -21.89
CA TYR A 255 -13.93 -5.77 -22.76
C TYR A 255 -13.21 -6.63 -23.80
N THR A 256 -13.95 -7.54 -24.45
CA THR A 256 -13.43 -8.45 -25.48
C THR A 256 -13.89 -8.10 -26.90
N THR A 257 -14.87 -7.21 -27.05
CA THR A 257 -15.36 -6.72 -28.34
C THR A 257 -15.47 -5.20 -28.33
N GLY A 258 -15.15 -4.57 -29.45
CA GLY A 258 -15.19 -3.12 -29.61
C GLY A 258 -15.22 -2.72 -31.08
N LEU A 259 -15.51 -1.45 -31.34
CA LEU A 259 -15.49 -0.87 -32.67
C LEU A 259 -14.04 -0.74 -33.16
N THR A 260 -13.82 -0.94 -34.46
CA THR A 260 -12.52 -0.63 -35.06
C THR A 260 -12.47 0.88 -35.39
N PRO A 261 -11.46 1.63 -34.94
CA PRO A 261 -11.30 3.03 -35.32
C PRO A 261 -11.16 3.17 -36.85
N THR A 262 -11.83 4.16 -37.43
CA THR A 262 -11.79 4.45 -38.86
C THR A 262 -11.21 5.83 -39.11
N SER A 263 -10.69 6.07 -40.33
CA SER A 263 -10.23 7.39 -40.73
C SER A 263 -11.40 8.37 -40.90
N GLY A 264 -11.13 9.66 -40.73
CA GLY A 264 -12.17 10.67 -40.81
C GLY A 264 -11.64 12.10 -40.76
N ARG A 265 -12.54 13.05 -41.00
CA ARG A 265 -12.24 14.48 -40.97
C ARG A 265 -12.99 15.14 -39.82
N VAL A 266 -12.26 15.80 -38.92
CA VAL A 266 -12.81 16.52 -37.75
C VAL A 266 -12.25 17.94 -37.75
N GLY A 267 -13.13 18.94 -37.64
CA GLY A 267 -12.71 20.35 -37.58
C GLY A 267 -11.92 20.83 -38.82
N GLY A 268 -12.08 20.17 -39.97
CA GLY A 268 -11.36 20.49 -41.20
C GLY A 268 -10.05 19.71 -41.42
N THR A 269 -9.54 19.02 -40.40
CA THR A 269 -8.30 18.22 -40.42
C THR A 269 -8.60 16.73 -40.66
N ASN A 270 -7.77 16.05 -41.45
CA ASN A 270 -7.88 14.62 -41.68
C ASN A 270 -7.08 13.85 -40.62
N TYR A 271 -7.66 12.79 -40.07
CA TYR A 271 -7.05 11.91 -39.09
C TYR A 271 -7.05 10.46 -39.60
N ASN A 272 -6.00 9.72 -39.25
CA ASN A 272 -5.88 8.30 -39.55
C ASN A 272 -6.92 7.48 -38.80
N TYR A 273 -7.23 7.92 -37.57
CA TYR A 273 -8.25 7.31 -36.72
C TYR A 273 -9.10 8.39 -36.05
N VAL A 274 -10.42 8.20 -36.01
CA VAL A 274 -11.36 9.04 -35.29
C VAL A 274 -12.17 8.18 -34.33
N LEU A 275 -12.14 8.53 -33.05
CA LEU A 275 -12.91 7.89 -32.00
C LEU A 275 -14.05 8.83 -31.60
N ALA A 276 -15.28 8.41 -31.85
CA ALA A 276 -16.48 9.03 -31.31
C ALA A 276 -16.77 8.46 -29.91
N THR A 277 -17.96 8.69 -29.38
CA THR A 277 -18.38 8.06 -28.14
C THR A 277 -18.56 6.56 -28.33
N GLY A 278 -17.83 5.74 -27.55
CA GLY A 278 -17.93 4.28 -27.61
C GLY A 278 -16.66 3.53 -27.19
N ASN A 279 -16.75 2.20 -27.23
CA ASN A 279 -15.64 1.30 -26.94
C ASN A 279 -14.97 0.87 -28.24
N TYR A 280 -13.66 1.03 -28.31
CA TYR A 280 -12.83 0.71 -29.46
C TYR A 280 -11.81 -0.36 -29.11
N LEU A 281 -11.53 -1.24 -30.08
CA LEU A 281 -10.57 -2.33 -29.94
C LEU A 281 -9.59 -2.30 -31.12
N MET A 282 -8.30 -2.40 -30.82
CA MET A 282 -7.24 -2.49 -31.81
C MET A 282 -6.26 -3.60 -31.40
N ASP A 283 -5.70 -4.29 -32.39
CA ASP A 283 -4.65 -5.28 -32.13
C ASP A 283 -3.29 -4.61 -31.86
N GLU A 284 -3.01 -3.49 -32.51
CA GLU A 284 -1.81 -2.69 -32.33
C GLU A 284 -2.16 -1.23 -32.65
N LEU A 285 -1.51 -0.27 -31.97
CA LEU A 285 -1.63 1.15 -32.31
C LEU A 285 -0.26 1.70 -32.68
N GLU A 286 -0.03 1.85 -33.98
CA GLU A 286 1.20 2.43 -34.50
C GLU A 286 0.90 3.73 -35.29
N LEU A 287 1.43 4.86 -34.80
CA LEU A 287 1.38 6.15 -35.47
C LEU A 287 2.79 6.66 -35.73
N LYS A 288 3.13 6.84 -37.01
CA LYS A 288 4.47 7.30 -37.46
C LYS A 288 4.36 8.57 -38.29
N GLY A 289 5.46 9.33 -38.36
CA GLY A 289 5.54 10.51 -39.23
C GLY A 289 4.55 11.59 -38.78
N GLN A 290 3.56 11.92 -39.60
CA GLN A 290 2.51 12.90 -39.27
C GLN A 290 1.15 12.23 -38.97
N ALA A 291 1.12 10.91 -38.78
CA ALA A 291 -0.11 10.20 -38.51
C ALA A 291 -0.77 10.67 -37.20
N ALA A 292 -2.09 10.83 -37.22
CA ALA A 292 -2.82 11.38 -36.09
C ALA A 292 -4.11 10.63 -35.79
N MET A 293 -4.43 10.50 -34.52
CA MET A 293 -5.71 9.99 -34.00
C MET A 293 -6.46 11.14 -33.33
N CYS A 294 -7.76 11.30 -33.62
CA CYS A 294 -8.63 12.27 -32.97
C CYS A 294 -9.66 11.56 -32.09
N VAL A 295 -9.75 11.96 -30.83
CA VAL A 295 -10.85 11.59 -29.93
C VAL A 295 -11.85 12.75 -29.90
N ALA A 296 -13.01 12.52 -30.50
CA ALA A 296 -14.07 13.51 -30.70
C ALA A 296 -15.26 13.33 -29.74
N GLY A 297 -15.28 12.28 -28.92
CA GLY A 297 -16.31 12.01 -27.92
C GLY A 297 -15.75 11.34 -26.67
N SER A 298 -16.60 10.70 -25.87
CA SER A 298 -16.16 9.91 -24.72
C SER A 298 -15.82 8.49 -25.15
N ALA A 299 -14.54 8.24 -25.41
CA ALA A 299 -14.06 6.98 -25.96
C ALA A 299 -13.31 6.15 -24.91
N VAL A 300 -13.49 4.84 -24.96
CA VAL A 300 -12.60 3.86 -24.32
C VAL A 300 -11.88 3.13 -25.45
N LEU A 301 -10.55 3.13 -25.44
CA LEU A 301 -9.73 2.41 -26.42
C LEU A 301 -8.96 1.32 -25.70
N TYR A 302 -9.07 0.09 -26.18
CA TYR A 302 -8.26 -1.03 -25.73
C TYR A 302 -7.37 -1.48 -26.89
N VAL A 303 -6.07 -1.44 -26.68
CA VAL A 303 -5.07 -1.96 -27.61
C VAL A 303 -4.52 -3.25 -27.03
N THR A 304 -4.73 -4.39 -27.69
CA THR A 304 -4.32 -5.70 -27.14
C THR A 304 -2.81 -5.94 -27.25
N GLY A 305 -2.18 -5.38 -28.29
CA GLY A 305 -0.74 -5.35 -28.49
C GLY A 305 -0.11 -4.01 -28.12
N ASP A 306 1.06 -3.74 -28.70
CA ASP A 306 1.88 -2.60 -28.33
C ASP A 306 1.32 -1.27 -28.87
N ILE A 307 1.67 -0.18 -28.18
CA ILE A 307 1.33 1.19 -28.57
C ILE A 307 2.63 1.92 -28.89
N SER A 308 2.74 2.46 -30.10
CA SER A 308 3.95 3.16 -30.58
C SER A 308 3.60 4.41 -31.36
N LEU A 309 3.91 5.56 -30.77
CA LEU A 309 3.86 6.88 -31.43
C LEU A 309 5.28 7.32 -31.74
N ALA A 310 5.56 7.73 -32.98
CA ALA A 310 6.87 8.18 -33.43
C ALA A 310 6.81 9.34 -34.45
N GLY A 311 7.91 10.10 -34.57
CA GLY A 311 7.99 11.26 -35.47
C GLY A 311 7.24 12.47 -34.92
N ASN A 312 6.27 12.99 -35.64
CA ASN A 312 5.34 14.05 -35.22
C ASN A 312 3.93 13.52 -34.95
N ALA A 313 3.80 12.19 -34.73
CA ALA A 313 2.53 11.55 -34.45
C ALA A 313 1.86 12.12 -33.19
N VAL A 314 0.52 12.10 -33.19
CA VAL A 314 -0.27 12.66 -32.09
C VAL A 314 -1.58 11.91 -31.90
N ILE A 315 -1.95 11.67 -30.63
CA ILE A 315 -3.33 11.41 -30.25
C ILE A 315 -3.89 12.71 -29.66
N TYR A 316 -4.89 13.27 -30.33
CA TYR A 316 -5.51 14.53 -30.00
C TYR A 316 -6.88 14.30 -29.37
N ILE A 317 -7.06 14.74 -28.12
CA ILE A 317 -8.36 14.73 -27.43
C ILE A 317 -9.00 16.10 -27.63
N ALA A 318 -10.10 16.13 -28.38
CA ALA A 318 -10.80 17.36 -28.71
C ALA A 318 -11.44 18.02 -27.46
N PRO A 319 -11.74 19.32 -27.49
CA PRO A 319 -12.49 19.99 -26.43
C PRO A 319 -13.83 19.29 -26.16
N GLY A 320 -14.12 19.01 -24.89
CA GLY A 320 -15.30 18.28 -24.45
C GLY A 320 -15.23 16.75 -24.61
N ALA A 321 -14.17 16.21 -25.23
CA ALA A 321 -13.96 14.77 -25.36
C ALA A 321 -13.19 14.18 -24.17
N SER A 322 -13.20 12.86 -24.05
CA SER A 322 -12.42 12.13 -23.05
C SER A 322 -11.93 10.79 -23.59
N LEU A 323 -10.76 10.35 -23.16
CA LEU A 323 -10.19 9.06 -23.55
C LEU A 323 -9.79 8.25 -22.31
N THR A 324 -10.26 7.01 -22.25
CA THR A 324 -9.66 5.99 -21.38
C THR A 324 -8.90 5.00 -22.26
N LEU A 325 -7.58 4.91 -22.10
CA LEU A 325 -6.71 4.03 -22.89
C LEU A 325 -6.27 2.84 -22.05
N TYR A 326 -6.59 1.63 -22.50
CA TYR A 326 -6.11 0.37 -21.94
C TYR A 326 -5.01 -0.20 -22.85
N ALA A 327 -3.83 -0.44 -22.28
CA ALA A 327 -2.68 -1.02 -22.99
C ALA A 327 -2.48 -2.48 -22.56
N GLY A 328 -2.72 -3.41 -23.48
CA GLY A 328 -2.52 -4.85 -23.33
C GLY A 328 -1.17 -5.34 -23.83
N GLY A 329 -0.46 -4.58 -24.65
CA GLY A 329 0.89 -4.92 -25.12
C GLY A 329 1.95 -4.81 -24.03
N ALA A 330 3.11 -5.42 -24.29
CA ALA A 330 4.26 -5.38 -23.40
C ALA A 330 4.83 -3.96 -23.27
N SER A 331 4.71 -3.15 -24.32
CA SER A 331 5.30 -1.82 -24.39
C SER A 331 4.31 -0.74 -24.83
N THR A 332 4.45 0.45 -24.23
CA THR A 332 3.80 1.68 -24.68
C THR A 332 4.86 2.78 -24.83
N SER A 333 5.04 3.26 -26.05
CA SER A 333 5.94 4.36 -26.39
C SER A 333 5.15 5.55 -26.90
N LEU A 334 5.13 6.60 -26.08
CA LEU A 334 4.54 7.88 -26.41
C LEU A 334 5.70 8.83 -26.76
N SER A 335 6.07 8.89 -28.03
CA SER A 335 7.06 9.85 -28.54
C SER A 335 6.44 10.85 -29.52
N GLY A 336 7.27 11.71 -30.13
CA GLY A 336 6.81 12.75 -31.04
C GLY A 336 6.06 13.88 -30.34
N ASN A 337 4.84 14.20 -30.79
CA ASN A 337 3.96 15.15 -30.09
C ASN A 337 3.15 14.48 -28.96
N GLY A 338 3.19 13.14 -28.88
CA GLY A 338 2.56 12.36 -27.81
C GLY A 338 1.05 12.54 -27.73
N MET A 339 0.56 12.85 -26.53
CA MET A 339 -0.85 13.04 -26.21
C MET A 339 -1.16 14.53 -26.04
N VAL A 340 -2.03 15.07 -26.90
CA VAL A 340 -2.50 16.46 -26.77
C VAL A 340 -3.92 16.45 -26.23
N ASN A 341 -4.06 16.78 -24.96
CA ASN A 341 -5.37 16.94 -24.31
C ASN A 341 -5.79 18.41 -24.34
N ALA A 342 -6.62 18.78 -25.31
CA ALA A 342 -7.05 20.17 -25.51
C ALA A 342 -7.90 20.71 -24.36
N ASN A 343 -8.47 19.85 -23.51
CA ASN A 343 -9.20 20.26 -22.31
C ASN A 343 -8.27 20.81 -21.23
N THR A 344 -6.97 20.52 -21.30
CA THR A 344 -5.96 20.88 -20.29
C THR A 344 -6.26 20.38 -18.87
N SER A 345 -7.19 19.42 -18.74
CA SER A 345 -7.56 18.77 -17.48
C SER A 345 -7.16 17.29 -17.52
N ALA A 346 -6.46 16.84 -16.49
CA ALA A 346 -6.05 15.44 -16.34
C ALA A 346 -7.24 14.47 -16.32
N THR A 347 -8.44 14.92 -15.91
CA THR A 347 -9.63 14.06 -15.84
C THR A 347 -10.14 13.58 -17.21
N ASN A 348 -9.74 14.24 -18.30
CA ASN A 348 -10.19 13.88 -19.65
C ASN A 348 -9.34 12.78 -20.29
N PHE A 349 -8.26 12.35 -19.64
CA PHE A 349 -7.43 11.25 -20.13
C PHE A 349 -7.02 10.33 -18.99
N SER A 350 -7.20 9.02 -19.17
CA SER A 350 -6.70 8.03 -18.22
C SER A 350 -6.02 6.90 -18.97
N TYR A 351 -4.84 6.49 -18.48
CA TYR A 351 -4.08 5.38 -19.02
C TYR A 351 -4.05 4.22 -18.01
N TYR A 352 -4.40 3.02 -18.49
CA TYR A 352 -4.35 1.79 -17.72
C TYR A 352 -3.48 0.76 -18.45
N GLY A 353 -2.31 0.46 -17.89
CA GLY A 353 -1.54 -0.72 -18.27
C GLY A 353 -2.17 -1.97 -17.68
N LEU A 354 -2.50 -2.95 -18.52
CA LEU A 354 -2.89 -4.29 -18.08
C LEU A 354 -1.65 -5.04 -17.55
N PRO A 355 -1.79 -6.21 -16.89
CA PRO A 355 -0.65 -6.95 -16.32
C PRO A 355 0.48 -7.27 -17.30
N SER A 356 0.16 -7.37 -18.59
CA SER A 356 1.14 -7.56 -19.66
C SER A 356 1.94 -6.30 -20.00
N ASN A 357 1.43 -5.10 -19.72
CA ASN A 357 2.13 -3.84 -19.96
C ASN A 357 3.21 -3.62 -18.88
N THR A 358 4.45 -3.89 -19.27
CA THR A 358 5.60 -3.86 -18.36
C THR A 358 6.46 -2.61 -18.55
N SER A 359 6.21 -1.83 -19.60
CA SER A 359 6.94 -0.60 -19.88
C SER A 359 6.05 0.49 -20.48
N ILE A 360 6.23 1.70 -19.96
CA ILE A 360 5.74 2.94 -20.56
C ILE A 360 6.93 3.89 -20.72
N SER A 361 7.04 4.51 -21.88
CA SER A 361 8.08 5.51 -22.16
C SER A 361 7.46 6.78 -22.74
N LEU A 362 7.90 7.91 -22.21
CA LEU A 362 7.58 9.25 -22.70
C LEU A 362 8.89 9.88 -23.17
N SER A 363 9.00 10.19 -24.46
CA SER A 363 10.27 10.67 -25.05
C SER A 363 10.07 11.72 -26.14
N GLY A 364 11.13 12.43 -26.50
CA GLY A 364 11.07 13.52 -27.48
C GLY A 364 10.29 14.72 -26.94
N ASN A 365 9.33 15.24 -27.72
CA ASN A 365 8.46 16.34 -27.34
C ASN A 365 7.09 15.86 -26.83
N ALA A 366 6.99 14.60 -26.41
CA ALA A 366 5.73 14.03 -26.00
C ALA A 366 5.17 14.77 -24.79
N SER A 367 3.93 15.25 -24.93
CA SER A 367 3.15 15.76 -23.81
C SER A 367 2.24 14.64 -23.29
N PHE A 368 2.03 14.61 -21.98
CA PHE A 368 1.03 13.78 -21.31
C PHE A 368 0.28 14.64 -20.30
N THR A 369 -1.05 14.66 -20.39
CA THR A 369 -1.90 15.35 -19.42
C THR A 369 -3.10 14.46 -19.15
N GLY A 370 -2.96 13.60 -18.16
CA GLY A 370 -3.91 12.55 -17.80
C GLY A 370 -3.60 11.96 -16.43
N VAL A 371 -4.27 10.86 -16.13
CA VAL A 371 -4.09 10.03 -14.93
C VAL A 371 -3.54 8.67 -15.31
#